data_AF-A0A9N9S5W0-F1
#
_entry.id   AF-A0A9N9S5W0-F1
#
_cell.length_a   1.000
_cell.length_b   1.000
_cell.length_c   1.000
_cell.angle_alpha   90.00
_cell.angle_beta   90.00
_cell.angle_gamma   90.00
#
_symmetry.space_group_name_H-M   'P 1'
#
loop_
_entity.id
_entity.type
_entity.pdbx_description
1 polymer ?
#
loop_
_entity_poly.entity_id
_entity_poly.type
_entity_poly.pdbx_seq_one_letter_code
_entity_poly.pdbx_strand_id
1 'polypeptide(L)'
;MYNKFFPSPGSNQKSFNNPQTYIPLFSTKNFFLCVKILLALWILIYIFIVTNYSKDIETKIEEENRIIDKFQDKLMFLMQHGIKIKNSVIDRFKIPDYLANYTFDPNNPMNLDGGISEQAQRFIKELNLTNPGENGVPIKLPNNASDQVKRLIKYGFDTFGYNQFISTLVSLNRALPDVRPDECKQKVYRTDKFSKISIVIPFYNDDWHLLMRTVHSIIRMTPLEYILEILLVDDCSTMQHLKEPLENYTATLPVNTRIIRSHTRLGTNATPTWDPKIAPIGIFAVLAIGNKFYERIEYLDIDMDVWGGEDYELVFRTWLCGGRVEFVPCSNIAHMFRKHKYSINLKGKGGYPWNMARIVETWMDDYKQYFYRVIKNSRVPYGDLTERMQLKKRLNCKPFQWYIDNVYPRLNDIPKRV
;
A
#
# COMPACT_ATOMS: atom_id res chain seq x y z
N MET A 1 -90.42 -5.01 1.22
CA MET A 1 -91.78 -4.65 0.75
C MET A 1 -91.68 -3.47 -0.21
N TYR A 2 -92.60 -3.40 -1.18
CA TYR A 2 -93.08 -2.20 -1.90
C TYR A 2 -92.09 -1.14 -2.44
N ASN A 3 -92.07 -1.06 -3.78
CA ASN A 3 -92.37 0.10 -4.64
C ASN A 3 -91.57 1.41 -4.48
N LYS A 4 -90.84 1.85 -5.52
CA LYS A 4 -91.34 2.56 -6.74
C LYS A 4 -91.94 3.94 -6.45
N PHE A 5 -91.31 4.97 -7.01
CA PHE A 5 -92.02 6.10 -7.63
C PHE A 5 -91.43 6.41 -9.01
N PHE A 6 -92.27 6.98 -9.87
CA PHE A 6 -92.07 7.30 -11.30
C PHE A 6 -92.17 8.85 -11.44
N PRO A 7 -91.72 9.51 -12.53
CA PRO A 7 -92.46 9.46 -13.81
C PRO A 7 -91.69 9.63 -15.14
N SER A 8 -92.30 9.08 -16.21
CA SER A 8 -92.21 9.60 -17.59
C SER A 8 -93.42 10.53 -17.86
N PRO A 9 -93.41 11.41 -18.88
CA PRO A 9 -93.80 11.04 -20.25
C PRO A 9 -92.78 11.57 -21.30
N GLY A 10 -92.70 11.12 -22.56
CA GLY A 10 -93.77 10.87 -23.56
C GLY A 10 -93.79 12.06 -24.55
N SER A 11 -94.09 11.94 -25.84
CA SER A 11 -94.48 10.80 -26.70
C SER A 11 -93.96 11.10 -28.15
N ASN A 12 -94.27 10.41 -29.26
CA ASN A 12 -95.33 9.44 -29.55
C ASN A 12 -94.97 8.45 -30.70
N GLN A 13 -95.95 7.62 -31.05
CA GLN A 13 -95.98 6.55 -32.04
C GLN A 13 -95.88 6.99 -33.53
N LYS A 14 -95.41 6.08 -34.40
CA LYS A 14 -96.32 5.31 -35.30
C LYS A 14 -95.67 4.04 -35.87
N SER A 15 -96.50 3.07 -36.23
CA SER A 15 -96.17 1.73 -36.73
C SER A 15 -96.30 1.62 -38.25
N PHE A 16 -95.64 0.65 -38.90
CA PHE A 16 -96.30 -0.39 -39.73
C PHE A 16 -95.30 -1.41 -40.35
N ASN A 17 -95.65 -2.69 -40.23
CA ASN A 17 -95.40 -3.87 -41.08
C ASN A 17 -94.01 -4.30 -41.64
N ASN A 18 -93.90 -5.63 -41.71
CA ASN A 18 -92.89 -6.55 -42.29
C ASN A 18 -92.78 -6.47 -43.85
N PRO A 19 -91.85 -7.20 -44.55
CA PRO A 19 -90.72 -8.02 -44.06
C PRO A 19 -89.36 -7.92 -44.85
N GLN A 20 -88.32 -8.54 -44.27
CA GLN A 20 -87.12 -9.15 -44.90
C GLN A 20 -86.18 -8.36 -45.86
N THR A 21 -84.91 -8.25 -45.44
CA THR A 21 -83.76 -8.79 -46.22
C THR A 21 -82.54 -9.00 -45.28
N TYR A 22 -81.67 -9.97 -45.59
CA TYR A 22 -80.47 -10.31 -44.79
C TYR A 22 -79.19 -9.85 -45.50
N ILE A 23 -78.21 -9.32 -44.74
CA ILE A 23 -76.81 -9.16 -45.16
C ILE A 23 -75.92 -9.62 -43.98
N PRO A 24 -74.89 -10.48 -44.19
CA PRO A 24 -74.16 -11.11 -43.09
C PRO A 24 -72.99 -10.28 -42.54
N LEU A 25 -72.68 -10.46 -41.25
CA LEU A 25 -71.51 -9.88 -40.58
C LEU A 25 -70.44 -10.94 -40.28
N PHE A 26 -69.21 -10.63 -40.70
CA PHE A 26 -67.88 -11.21 -40.40
C PHE A 26 -67.75 -12.58 -39.71
N SER A 27 -67.02 -13.49 -40.38
CA SER A 27 -66.66 -14.82 -39.87
C SER A 27 -65.62 -14.78 -38.72
N THR A 28 -65.84 -15.62 -37.71
CA THR A 28 -64.94 -15.83 -36.54
C THR A 28 -63.52 -16.24 -36.90
N LYS A 29 -63.29 -16.87 -38.07
CA LYS A 29 -61.94 -17.24 -38.55
C LYS A 29 -61.03 -16.01 -38.72
N ASN A 30 -61.57 -14.86 -39.11
CA ASN A 30 -60.79 -13.65 -39.36
C ASN A 30 -60.27 -13.02 -38.06
N PHE A 31 -61.01 -13.17 -36.94
CA PHE A 31 -60.61 -12.64 -35.65
C PHE A 31 -59.36 -13.36 -35.11
N PHE A 32 -59.37 -14.69 -35.07
CA PHE A 32 -58.21 -15.48 -34.65
C PHE A 32 -56.99 -15.31 -35.57
N LEU A 33 -57.22 -15.05 -36.86
CA LEU A 33 -56.14 -14.72 -37.80
C LEU A 33 -55.50 -13.37 -37.45
N CYS A 34 -56.31 -12.33 -37.19
CA CYS A 34 -55.81 -11.01 -36.75
C CYS A 34 -55.01 -11.11 -35.44
N VAL A 35 -55.51 -11.83 -34.43
CA VAL A 35 -54.81 -11.99 -33.14
C VAL A 35 -53.45 -12.68 -33.33
N LYS A 36 -53.37 -13.72 -34.17
CA LYS A 36 -52.09 -14.39 -34.49
C LYS A 36 -51.13 -13.47 -35.24
N ILE A 37 -51.61 -12.67 -36.20
CA ILE A 37 -50.80 -11.70 -36.93
C ILE A 37 -50.25 -10.62 -35.99
N LEU A 38 -51.08 -10.08 -35.09
CA LEU A 38 -50.65 -9.07 -34.11
C LEU A 38 -49.61 -9.61 -33.11
N LEU A 39 -49.78 -10.84 -32.62
CA LEU A 39 -48.77 -11.51 -31.79
C LEU A 39 -47.45 -11.76 -32.54
N ALA A 40 -47.52 -12.22 -33.79
CA ALA A 40 -46.34 -12.42 -34.63
C ALA A 40 -45.60 -11.09 -34.89
N LEU A 41 -46.33 -10.01 -35.20
CA LEU A 41 -45.76 -8.67 -35.36
C LEU A 41 -45.13 -8.15 -34.07
N TRP A 42 -45.77 -8.36 -32.91
CA TRP A 42 -45.21 -7.94 -31.61
C TRP A 42 -43.93 -8.70 -31.26
N ILE A 43 -43.88 -10.01 -31.52
CA ILE A 43 -42.67 -10.84 -31.35
C ILE A 43 -41.56 -10.39 -32.31
N LEU A 44 -41.89 -10.11 -33.58
CA LEU A 44 -40.91 -9.61 -34.56
C LEU A 44 -40.37 -8.22 -34.17
N ILE A 45 -41.22 -7.32 -33.67
CA ILE A 45 -40.81 -6.01 -33.14
C ILE A 45 -39.92 -6.18 -31.89
N TYR A 46 -40.27 -7.08 -30.97
CA TYR A 46 -39.44 -7.35 -29.79
C TYR A 46 -38.08 -7.92 -30.17
N ILE A 47 -38.02 -8.89 -31.09
CA ILE A 47 -36.76 -9.45 -31.62
C ILE A 47 -35.96 -8.37 -32.34
N PHE A 48 -36.59 -7.51 -33.16
CA PHE A 48 -35.93 -6.41 -33.85
C PHE A 48 -35.36 -5.37 -32.86
N ILE A 49 -36.09 -5.03 -31.80
CA ILE A 49 -35.58 -4.14 -30.73
C ILE A 49 -34.40 -4.80 -30.02
N VAL A 50 -34.55 -6.03 -29.53
CA VAL A 50 -33.48 -6.72 -28.77
C VAL A 50 -32.24 -6.96 -29.63
N THR A 51 -32.37 -7.35 -30.89
CA THR A 51 -31.22 -7.61 -31.77
C THR A 51 -30.49 -6.32 -32.20
N ASN A 52 -31.21 -5.22 -32.46
CA ASN A 52 -30.56 -3.94 -32.72
C ASN A 52 -29.93 -3.34 -31.45
N TYR A 53 -30.59 -3.45 -30.28
CA TYR A 53 -30.04 -2.96 -29.02
C TYR A 53 -28.83 -3.80 -28.55
N SER A 54 -28.85 -5.12 -28.79
CA SER A 54 -27.68 -5.99 -28.58
C SER A 54 -26.53 -5.61 -29.51
N LYS A 55 -26.79 -5.38 -30.80
CA LYS A 55 -25.75 -4.93 -31.74
C LYS A 55 -25.18 -3.55 -31.39
N ASP A 56 -26.03 -2.62 -30.96
CA ASP A 56 -25.63 -1.26 -30.55
C ASP A 56 -24.89 -1.24 -29.20
N ILE A 57 -25.00 -2.31 -28.41
CA ILE A 57 -24.15 -2.61 -27.25
C ILE A 57 -22.86 -3.29 -27.68
N GLU A 58 -22.90 -4.29 -28.57
CA GLU A 58 -21.70 -4.97 -29.09
C GLU A 58 -20.77 -4.00 -29.82
N THR A 59 -21.28 -3.11 -30.67
CA THR A 59 -20.45 -2.09 -31.35
C THR A 59 -19.89 -1.06 -30.38
N LYS A 60 -20.62 -0.67 -29.33
CA LYS A 60 -20.09 0.20 -28.27
C LYS A 60 -19.01 -0.50 -27.45
N ILE A 61 -19.19 -1.79 -27.13
CA ILE A 61 -18.18 -2.59 -26.43
C ILE A 61 -16.97 -2.83 -27.33
N GLU A 62 -17.13 -3.07 -28.62
CA GLU A 62 -16.00 -3.11 -29.57
C GLU A 62 -15.31 -1.76 -29.69
N GLU A 63 -16.04 -0.64 -29.72
CA GLU A 63 -15.43 0.69 -29.83
C GLU A 63 -14.71 1.11 -28.54
N GLU A 64 -15.30 0.86 -27.36
CA GLU A 64 -14.63 1.02 -26.06
C GLU A 64 -13.43 0.09 -25.92
N ASN A 65 -13.54 -1.20 -26.26
CA ASN A 65 -12.41 -2.13 -26.24
C ASN A 65 -11.32 -1.72 -27.25
N ARG A 66 -11.66 -1.21 -28.43
CA ARG A 66 -10.70 -0.71 -29.43
C ARG A 66 -10.05 0.61 -29.01
N ILE A 67 -10.69 1.39 -28.13
CA ILE A 67 -10.09 2.53 -27.43
C ILE A 67 -9.19 2.04 -26.29
N ILE A 68 -9.60 1.03 -25.52
CA ILE A 68 -8.83 0.42 -24.44
C ILE A 68 -7.58 -0.27 -24.99
N ASP A 69 -7.66 -1.05 -26.07
CA ASP A 69 -6.52 -1.66 -26.75
C ASP A 69 -5.59 -0.59 -27.32
N LYS A 70 -6.13 0.44 -28.00
CA LYS A 70 -5.31 1.60 -28.40
C LYS A 70 -4.69 2.33 -27.21
N PHE A 71 -5.27 2.25 -26.01
CA PHE A 71 -4.71 2.83 -24.79
C PHE A 71 -3.69 1.88 -24.14
N GLN A 72 -3.89 0.56 -24.20
CA GLN A 72 -2.98 -0.48 -23.70
C GLN A 72 -1.76 -0.65 -24.59
N ASP A 73 -1.90 -0.71 -25.91
CA ASP A 73 -0.79 -0.66 -26.86
C ASP A 73 0.01 0.63 -26.70
N LYS A 74 -0.69 1.77 -26.50
CA LYS A 74 -0.03 3.06 -26.29
C LYS A 74 0.61 3.15 -24.90
N LEU A 75 0.08 2.46 -23.88
CA LEU A 75 0.71 2.29 -22.55
C LEU A 75 1.89 1.34 -22.59
N MET A 76 1.82 0.22 -23.32
CA MET A 76 2.91 -0.73 -23.51
C MET A 76 4.02 -0.10 -24.36
N PHE A 77 3.66 0.66 -25.40
CA PHE A 77 4.55 1.54 -26.13
C PHE A 77 5.16 2.58 -25.18
N LEU A 78 4.40 3.25 -24.31
CA LEU A 78 4.90 4.22 -23.33
C LEU A 78 5.66 3.58 -22.14
N MET A 79 5.53 2.29 -21.88
CA MET A 79 6.30 1.56 -20.86
C MET A 79 7.61 1.02 -21.44
N GLN A 80 7.59 0.43 -22.63
CA GLN A 80 8.80 0.06 -23.36
C GLN A 80 9.61 1.30 -23.78
N HIS A 81 8.94 2.35 -24.27
CA HIS A 81 9.57 3.65 -24.46
C HIS A 81 9.84 4.35 -23.14
N GLY A 82 9.11 4.09 -22.06
CA GLY A 82 9.44 4.60 -20.72
C GLY A 82 10.76 4.04 -20.20
N ILE A 83 11.04 2.77 -20.45
CA ILE A 83 12.34 2.12 -20.19
C ILE A 83 13.41 2.69 -21.13
N LYS A 84 13.13 2.80 -22.45
CA LYS A 84 14.04 3.51 -23.38
C LYS A 84 14.22 5.00 -23.04
N ILE A 85 13.28 5.64 -22.36
CA ILE A 85 13.37 7.04 -21.89
C ILE A 85 14.18 7.10 -20.61
N LYS A 86 14.09 6.13 -19.70
CA LYS A 86 14.99 6.07 -18.54
C LYS A 86 16.45 5.97 -18.98
N ASN A 87 16.74 5.12 -19.98
CA ASN A 87 18.07 5.04 -20.58
C ASN A 87 18.39 6.31 -21.39
N SER A 88 17.55 6.70 -22.36
CA SER A 88 17.83 7.87 -23.23
C SER A 88 17.62 9.24 -22.58
N VAL A 89 17.30 9.32 -21.29
CA VAL A 89 17.48 10.51 -20.44
C VAL A 89 18.89 10.53 -19.85
N ILE A 90 19.42 9.38 -19.44
CA ILE A 90 20.83 9.20 -19.05
C ILE A 90 21.76 9.41 -20.27
N ASP A 91 21.32 9.07 -21.49
CA ASP A 91 22.11 9.28 -22.71
C ASP A 91 21.99 10.72 -23.27
N ARG A 92 20.81 11.36 -23.19
CA ARG A 92 20.57 12.71 -23.77
C ARG A 92 20.91 13.86 -22.84
N PHE A 93 20.59 13.74 -21.56
CA PHE A 93 21.30 14.54 -20.56
C PHE A 93 22.57 13.75 -20.27
N LYS A 94 23.72 14.19 -20.78
CA LYS A 94 25.02 13.68 -20.32
C LYS A 94 25.12 13.93 -18.82
N ILE A 95 24.70 12.95 -18.01
CA ILE A 95 24.94 12.86 -16.59
C ILE A 95 26.45 12.70 -16.49
N PRO A 96 27.22 13.75 -16.15
CA PRO A 96 28.68 13.65 -16.27
C PRO A 96 29.18 12.69 -15.20
N ASP A 97 30.23 11.93 -15.49
CA ASP A 97 30.60 10.74 -14.72
C ASP A 97 30.85 11.01 -13.22
N TYR A 98 31.14 12.26 -12.83
CA TYR A 98 31.19 12.67 -11.42
C TYR A 98 29.89 12.43 -10.64
N LEU A 99 28.73 12.37 -11.29
CA LEU A 99 27.44 12.08 -10.64
C LEU A 99 27.27 10.58 -10.33
N ALA A 100 27.79 9.70 -11.18
CA ALA A 100 27.86 8.27 -10.90
C ALA A 100 28.95 7.98 -9.85
N ASN A 101 30.12 8.61 -9.99
CA ASN A 101 31.25 8.46 -9.08
C ASN A 101 31.03 9.14 -7.71
N TYR A 102 29.96 9.93 -7.54
CA TYR A 102 29.55 10.44 -6.21
C TYR A 102 29.16 9.29 -5.28
N THR A 103 28.60 8.21 -5.83
CA THR A 103 28.15 7.03 -5.09
C THR A 103 29.18 5.90 -5.18
N PHE A 104 30.04 5.83 -4.16
CA PHE A 104 30.95 4.71 -3.85
C PHE A 104 32.11 4.50 -4.84
N ASP A 105 33.33 4.84 -4.43
CA ASP A 105 34.56 4.31 -5.06
C ASP A 105 34.84 2.91 -4.49
N PRO A 106 34.79 1.84 -5.30
CA PRO A 106 35.02 0.48 -4.82
C PRO A 106 36.49 0.19 -4.47
N ASN A 107 37.43 1.05 -4.86
CA ASN A 107 38.87 0.86 -4.63
C ASN A 107 39.36 1.58 -3.38
N ASN A 108 38.56 2.49 -2.81
CA ASN A 108 38.89 3.29 -1.64
C ASN A 108 37.79 3.14 -0.58
N PRO A 109 37.79 2.02 0.20
CA PRO A 109 36.79 1.78 1.23
C PRO A 109 36.81 2.94 2.23
N MET A 110 35.62 3.51 2.47
CA MET A 110 35.46 4.79 3.17
C MET A 110 36.27 4.85 4.46
N ASN A 111 37.08 5.91 4.61
CA ASN A 111 37.94 6.11 5.77
C ASN A 111 37.15 5.89 7.08
N LEU A 112 37.68 5.01 7.93
CA LEU A 112 36.91 4.33 8.98
C LEU A 112 36.43 5.27 10.09
N ASP A 113 36.98 6.48 10.17
CA ASP A 113 36.45 7.54 11.05
C ASP A 113 35.31 8.30 10.36
N GLY A 114 34.08 7.91 10.69
CA GLY A 114 32.84 8.62 10.32
C GLY A 114 32.30 8.36 8.91
N GLY A 115 33.05 7.73 8.00
CA GLY A 115 32.55 7.29 6.70
C GLY A 115 32.21 8.43 5.72
N ILE A 116 32.94 9.55 5.78
CA ILE A 116 32.78 10.68 4.86
C ILE A 116 33.85 10.61 3.76
N SER A 117 33.44 10.44 2.51
CA SER A 117 34.36 10.35 1.36
C SER A 117 35.12 11.65 1.11
N GLU A 118 36.28 11.59 0.45
CA GLU A 118 37.03 12.79 0.03
C GLU A 118 36.16 13.79 -0.75
N GLN A 119 35.28 13.29 -1.62
CA GLN A 119 34.37 14.13 -2.40
C GLN A 119 33.38 14.87 -1.49
N ALA A 120 32.79 14.18 -0.50
CA ALA A 120 31.95 14.81 0.50
C ALA A 120 32.74 15.84 1.34
N GLN A 121 33.98 15.56 1.73
CA GLN A 121 34.86 16.53 2.41
C GLN A 121 35.13 17.78 1.57
N ARG A 122 35.29 17.64 0.24
CA ARG A 122 35.42 18.79 -0.68
C ARG A 122 34.14 19.63 -0.71
N PHE A 123 32.95 19.02 -0.73
CA PHE A 123 31.67 19.75 -0.66
C PHE A 123 31.40 20.39 0.70
N ILE A 124 31.82 19.75 1.80
CA ILE A 124 31.78 20.34 3.15
C ILE A 124 32.62 21.64 3.17
N LYS A 125 33.80 21.64 2.54
CA LYS A 125 34.65 22.83 2.40
C LYS A 125 34.08 23.88 1.44
N GLU A 126 33.53 23.49 0.28
CA GLU A 126 32.87 24.40 -0.68
C GLU A 126 31.70 25.16 -0.02
N LEU A 127 30.89 24.44 0.76
CA LEU A 127 29.68 24.95 1.40
C LEU A 127 29.94 25.60 2.78
N ASN A 128 31.20 25.68 3.20
CA ASN A 128 31.65 26.19 4.52
C ASN A 128 30.89 25.55 5.70
N LEU A 129 30.69 24.24 5.66
CA LEU A 129 29.98 23.49 6.70
C LEU A 129 30.94 23.02 7.79
N THR A 130 30.59 23.24 9.05
CA THR A 130 31.29 22.67 10.21
C THR A 130 30.43 21.54 10.80
N ASN A 131 31.00 20.34 10.93
CA ASN A 131 30.36 19.14 11.49
C ASN A 131 28.88 18.97 11.06
N PRO A 132 28.60 18.88 9.74
CA PRO A 132 27.24 18.91 9.21
C PRO A 132 26.35 17.81 9.79
N GLY A 133 25.24 18.22 10.40
CA GLY A 133 24.22 17.31 10.94
C GLY A 133 24.57 16.65 12.28
N GLU A 134 25.72 17.01 12.86
CA GLU A 134 26.16 16.61 14.19
C GLU A 134 25.21 17.12 15.27
N ASN A 135 25.00 16.36 16.35
CA ASN A 135 23.96 16.62 17.36
C ASN A 135 22.56 16.90 16.77
N GLY A 136 22.27 16.36 15.57
CA GLY A 136 21.01 16.58 14.86
C GLY A 136 20.80 18.01 14.32
N VAL A 137 21.82 18.88 14.36
CA VAL A 137 21.71 20.29 13.95
C VAL A 137 21.29 20.41 12.47
N PRO A 138 20.27 21.23 12.13
CA PRO A 138 19.80 21.34 10.76
C PRO A 138 20.82 22.06 9.86
N ILE A 139 21.25 21.38 8.79
CA ILE A 139 22.18 21.93 7.81
C ILE A 139 21.46 22.97 6.95
N LYS A 140 21.91 24.23 7.04
CA LYS A 140 21.48 25.32 6.17
C LYS A 140 22.45 25.43 5.01
N LEU A 141 21.95 25.25 3.79
CA LEU A 141 22.74 25.47 2.58
C LEU A 141 22.85 26.98 2.27
N PRO A 142 23.98 27.45 1.73
CA PRO A 142 24.14 28.85 1.35
C PRO A 142 23.34 29.18 0.08
N ASN A 143 22.79 30.40 0.00
CA ASN A 143 21.91 30.84 -1.11
C ASN A 143 22.60 30.82 -2.49
N ASN A 144 23.94 30.93 -2.52
CA ASN A 144 24.78 30.90 -3.72
C ASN A 144 25.34 29.51 -4.05
N ALA A 145 24.76 28.42 -3.51
CA ALA A 145 25.18 27.05 -3.80
C ALA A 145 25.31 26.79 -5.32
N SER A 146 26.34 26.05 -5.71
CA SER A 146 26.68 25.78 -7.11
C SER A 146 25.58 24.98 -7.82
N ASP A 147 25.47 25.12 -9.15
CA ASP A 147 24.47 24.35 -9.92
C ASP A 147 24.73 22.84 -9.90
N GLN A 148 25.97 22.43 -9.58
CA GLN A 148 26.33 21.06 -9.26
C GLN A 148 25.60 20.57 -8.00
N VAL A 149 25.69 21.33 -6.91
CA VAL A 149 24.98 21.05 -5.65
C VAL A 149 23.45 21.07 -5.86
N LYS A 150 22.90 22.02 -6.64
CA LYS A 150 21.46 22.04 -6.98
C LYS A 150 21.02 20.77 -7.72
N ARG A 151 21.81 20.28 -8.69
CA ARG A 151 21.54 19.03 -9.42
C ARG A 151 21.60 17.81 -8.51
N LEU A 152 22.61 17.72 -7.63
CA LEU A 152 22.77 16.64 -6.66
C LEU A 152 21.59 16.57 -5.68
N ILE A 153 21.15 17.70 -5.15
CA ILE A 153 19.96 17.79 -4.27
C ILE A 153 18.71 17.32 -5.01
N LYS A 154 18.49 17.79 -6.26
CA LYS A 154 17.35 17.36 -7.08
C LYS A 154 17.40 15.85 -7.35
N TYR A 155 18.53 15.31 -7.77
CA TYR A 155 18.72 13.87 -7.99
C TYR A 155 18.37 13.05 -6.74
N GLY A 156 18.81 13.50 -5.55
CA GLY A 156 18.46 12.86 -4.29
C GLY A 156 16.95 12.79 -4.05
N PHE A 157 16.25 13.93 -4.21
CA PHE A 157 14.80 13.99 -4.04
C PHE A 157 14.03 13.19 -5.09
N ASP A 158 14.46 13.22 -6.36
CA ASP A 158 13.84 12.48 -7.46
C ASP A 158 14.02 10.95 -7.31
N THR A 159 15.17 10.51 -6.76
CA THR A 159 15.55 9.09 -6.70
C THR A 159 15.14 8.42 -5.37
N PHE A 160 15.44 9.06 -4.23
CA PHE A 160 15.26 8.47 -2.90
C PHE A 160 14.10 9.09 -2.11
N GLY A 161 13.55 10.22 -2.58
CA GLY A 161 12.45 10.94 -1.93
C GLY A 161 12.87 11.94 -0.84
N TYR A 162 14.17 12.15 -0.61
CA TYR A 162 14.72 13.10 0.37
C TYR A 162 16.07 13.66 -0.11
N ASN A 163 16.66 14.59 0.64
CA ASN A 163 17.94 15.20 0.25
C ASN A 163 19.14 14.25 0.51
N GLN A 164 19.32 13.27 -0.37
CA GLN A 164 20.40 12.29 -0.27
C GLN A 164 21.79 12.92 -0.36
N PHE A 165 21.97 14.00 -1.14
CA PHE A 165 23.22 14.77 -1.16
C PHE A 165 23.62 15.22 0.25
N ILE A 166 22.69 15.77 1.03
CA ILE A 166 22.93 16.13 2.44
C ILE A 166 23.22 14.89 3.31
N SER A 167 22.59 13.73 3.06
CA SER A 167 22.94 12.46 3.74
C SER A 167 24.43 12.14 3.58
N THR A 168 25.01 12.33 2.39
CA THR A 168 26.43 12.03 2.12
C THR A 168 27.43 12.89 2.89
N LEU A 169 27.02 14.10 3.31
CA LEU A 169 27.90 15.02 4.04
C LEU A 169 27.92 14.73 5.55
N VAL A 170 26.88 14.07 6.08
CA VAL A 170 26.71 13.80 7.51
C VAL A 170 27.44 12.51 7.88
N SER A 171 28.30 12.56 8.90
CA SER A 171 29.00 11.37 9.45
C SER A 171 28.04 10.22 9.77
N LEU A 172 28.40 8.99 9.39
CA LEU A 172 27.69 7.77 9.79
C LEU A 172 27.63 7.66 11.33
N ASN A 173 28.67 8.16 12.00
CA ASN A 173 28.86 8.15 13.45
C ASN A 173 28.49 9.49 14.11
N ARG A 174 27.58 10.28 13.55
CA ARG A 174 27.12 11.53 14.21
C ARG A 174 26.45 11.27 15.56
N ALA A 175 26.63 12.18 16.52
CA ALA A 175 25.83 12.17 17.75
C ALA A 175 24.41 12.73 17.52
N LEU A 176 23.51 12.41 18.44
CA LEU A 176 22.16 12.95 18.55
C LEU A 176 21.86 13.28 20.03
N PRO A 177 21.10 14.34 20.34
CA PRO A 177 20.73 14.69 21.70
C PRO A 177 19.74 13.68 22.29
N ASP A 178 19.84 13.42 23.59
CA ASP A 178 18.88 12.57 24.31
C ASP A 178 17.59 13.33 24.63
N VAL A 179 16.63 13.20 23.71
CA VAL A 179 15.28 13.81 23.79
C VAL A 179 14.32 13.03 24.71
N ARG A 180 14.78 12.03 25.46
CA ARG A 180 13.91 11.29 26.40
C ARG A 180 13.59 12.12 27.65
N PRO A 181 12.42 11.91 28.29
CA PRO A 181 12.13 12.42 29.63
C PRO A 181 13.18 11.97 30.66
N ASP A 182 13.38 12.73 31.73
CA ASP A 182 14.45 12.45 32.70
C ASP A 182 14.19 11.17 33.52
N GLU A 183 12.92 10.79 33.70
CA GLU A 183 12.51 9.49 34.28
C GLU A 183 12.94 8.31 33.40
N CYS A 184 13.16 8.51 32.10
CA CYS A 184 13.74 7.51 31.22
C CYS A 184 15.27 7.44 31.30
N LYS A 185 15.93 8.54 31.67
CA LYS A 185 17.39 8.60 31.88
C LYS A 185 17.81 7.98 33.22
N GLN A 186 16.95 8.10 34.23
CA GLN A 186 17.15 7.55 35.58
C GLN A 186 16.71 6.08 35.75
N LYS A 187 16.12 5.45 34.72
CA LYS A 187 15.65 4.06 34.79
C LYS A 187 16.79 3.06 34.83
N VAL A 188 16.94 2.38 35.97
CA VAL A 188 17.76 1.18 36.10
C VAL A 188 16.97 -0.03 35.59
N TYR A 189 17.56 -0.80 34.69
CA TYR A 189 16.97 -2.00 34.11
C TYR A 189 17.64 -3.27 34.65
N ARG A 190 16.88 -4.37 34.77
CA ARG A 190 17.41 -5.70 35.08
C ARG A 190 17.97 -6.38 33.83
N THR A 191 19.19 -5.97 33.50
CA THR A 191 20.02 -6.42 32.38
C THR A 191 20.37 -7.92 32.43
N ASP A 192 20.29 -8.54 33.62
CA ASP A 192 20.44 -9.98 33.84
C ASP A 192 19.39 -10.85 33.10
N LYS A 193 18.29 -10.23 32.66
CA LYS A 193 17.15 -10.93 32.02
C LYS A 193 16.95 -10.59 30.55
N PHE A 194 17.87 -9.84 29.95
CA PHE A 194 17.78 -9.41 28.56
C PHE A 194 18.25 -10.51 27.62
N SER A 195 17.34 -11.02 26.79
CA SER A 195 17.67 -11.87 25.64
C SER A 195 18.45 -11.09 24.59
N LYS A 196 19.35 -11.76 23.86
CA LYS A 196 19.91 -11.18 22.63
C LYS A 196 18.83 -10.99 21.57
N ILE A 197 19.04 -10.01 20.68
CA ILE A 197 18.15 -9.66 19.57
C ILE A 197 18.85 -9.88 18.21
N SER A 198 18.15 -10.49 17.26
CA SER A 198 18.48 -10.35 15.83
C SER A 198 17.77 -9.11 15.32
N ILE A 199 18.50 -8.14 14.77
CA ILE A 199 17.91 -6.96 14.14
C ILE A 199 17.72 -7.26 12.65
N VAL A 200 16.51 -7.08 12.12
CA VAL A 200 16.22 -7.28 10.70
C VAL A 200 15.97 -5.92 10.04
N ILE A 201 16.72 -5.62 8.98
CA ILE A 201 16.65 -4.36 8.24
C ILE A 201 16.35 -4.70 6.76
N PRO A 202 15.09 -4.62 6.32
CA PRO A 202 14.75 -4.73 4.91
C PRO A 202 15.22 -3.48 4.15
N PHE A 203 15.61 -3.64 2.89
CA PHE A 203 15.94 -2.51 2.02
C PHE A 203 15.62 -2.80 0.55
N TYR A 204 15.26 -1.74 -0.18
CA TYR A 204 15.09 -1.76 -1.63
C TYR A 204 15.61 -0.47 -2.25
N ASN A 205 16.74 -0.54 -2.98
CA ASN A 205 17.33 0.60 -3.69
C ASN A 205 17.51 1.86 -2.80
N ASP A 206 17.95 1.66 -1.56
CA ASP A 206 18.20 2.76 -0.62
C ASP A 206 19.62 3.34 -0.71
N ASP A 207 19.76 4.58 -0.23
CA ASP A 207 21.05 5.28 -0.09
C ASP A 207 21.98 4.51 0.84
N TRP A 208 23.22 4.35 0.40
CA TRP A 208 24.32 3.82 1.20
C TRP A 208 24.42 4.50 2.58
N HIS A 209 24.38 5.84 2.61
CA HIS A 209 24.61 6.59 3.85
C HIS A 209 23.42 6.50 4.81
N LEU A 210 22.19 6.38 4.34
CA LEU A 210 21.03 6.12 5.20
C LEU A 210 21.08 4.70 5.78
N LEU A 211 21.35 3.69 4.94
CA LEU A 211 21.42 2.28 5.37
C LEU A 211 22.57 2.06 6.36
N MET A 212 23.78 2.52 6.04
CA MET A 212 24.96 2.34 6.89
C MET A 212 24.89 3.20 8.16
N ARG A 213 24.32 4.40 8.14
CA ARG A 213 24.07 5.18 9.37
C ARG A 213 23.06 4.50 10.29
N THR A 214 22.12 3.74 9.74
CA THR A 214 21.20 2.92 10.54
C THR A 214 21.96 1.79 11.24
N VAL A 215 22.78 1.03 10.49
CA VAL A 215 23.64 -0.03 11.03
C VAL A 215 24.62 0.49 12.10
N HIS A 216 25.36 1.56 11.81
CA HIS A 216 26.28 2.19 12.78
C HIS A 216 25.56 2.75 14.01
N SER A 217 24.37 3.34 13.85
CA SER A 217 23.56 3.79 14.99
C SER A 217 23.10 2.62 15.88
N ILE A 218 22.81 1.45 15.31
CA ILE A 218 22.46 0.25 16.09
C ILE A 218 23.68 -0.26 16.87
N ILE A 219 24.83 -0.41 16.20
CA ILE A 219 26.10 -0.87 16.79
C ILE A 219 26.56 0.08 17.91
N ARG A 220 26.39 1.40 17.74
CA ARG A 220 26.82 2.41 18.72
C ARG A 220 25.85 2.57 19.91
N MET A 221 24.55 2.43 19.69
CA MET A 221 23.53 2.72 20.71
C MET A 221 23.00 1.47 21.44
N THR A 222 23.50 0.28 21.09
CA THR A 222 23.13 -1.01 21.71
C THR A 222 24.38 -1.65 22.30
N PRO A 223 24.37 -2.14 23.56
CA PRO A 223 25.48 -2.95 24.07
C PRO A 223 25.67 -4.21 23.22
N LEU A 224 26.89 -4.44 22.73
CA LEU A 224 27.20 -5.42 21.69
C LEU A 224 26.87 -6.86 22.12
N GLU A 225 26.92 -7.14 23.43
CA GLU A 225 26.54 -8.42 24.01
C GLU A 225 25.07 -8.79 23.77
N TYR A 226 24.18 -7.81 23.55
CA TYR A 226 22.77 -8.03 23.23
C TYR A 226 22.49 -8.15 21.73
N ILE A 227 23.42 -7.74 20.86
CA ILE A 227 23.30 -8.00 19.42
C ILE A 227 23.62 -9.50 19.19
N LEU A 228 22.66 -10.26 18.67
CA LEU A 228 22.90 -11.60 18.14
C LEU A 228 23.46 -11.50 16.72
N GLU A 229 22.82 -10.66 15.91
CA GLU A 229 23.17 -10.40 14.51
C GLU A 229 22.41 -9.19 13.96
N ILE A 230 22.88 -8.67 12.83
CA ILE A 230 22.14 -7.76 11.95
C ILE A 230 21.87 -8.47 10.61
N LEU A 231 20.60 -8.62 10.24
CA LEU A 231 20.15 -9.22 8.99
C LEU A 231 19.69 -8.12 8.03
N LEU A 232 20.49 -7.84 7.00
CA LEU A 232 20.12 -6.91 5.93
C LEU A 232 19.39 -7.69 4.83
N VAL A 233 18.13 -7.36 4.54
CA VAL A 233 17.29 -8.14 3.61
C VAL A 233 17.02 -7.34 2.32
N ASP A 234 17.67 -7.76 1.24
CA ASP A 234 17.62 -7.12 -0.08
C ASP A 234 16.38 -7.60 -0.88
N ASP A 235 15.36 -6.74 -1.00
CA ASP A 235 14.15 -6.97 -1.82
C ASP A 235 14.44 -6.80 -3.33
N CYS A 236 15.43 -7.53 -3.85
CA CYS A 236 15.84 -7.50 -5.25
C CYS A 236 16.23 -6.08 -5.74
N SER A 237 17.06 -5.36 -4.95
CA SER A 237 17.63 -4.07 -5.35
C SER A 237 18.45 -4.17 -6.65
N THR A 238 18.50 -3.07 -7.39
CA THR A 238 19.19 -2.95 -8.68
C THR A 238 20.39 -1.98 -8.64
N MET A 239 20.59 -1.24 -7.56
CA MET A 239 21.74 -0.34 -7.39
C MET A 239 23.02 -1.10 -7.03
N GLN A 240 24.13 -0.77 -7.68
CA GLN A 240 25.39 -1.52 -7.56
C GLN A 240 26.05 -1.39 -6.18
N HIS A 241 25.92 -0.23 -5.50
CA HIS A 241 26.43 -0.02 -4.14
C HIS A 241 25.73 -0.91 -3.08
N LEU A 242 24.69 -1.66 -3.45
CA LEU A 242 24.00 -2.60 -2.56
C LEU A 242 24.42 -4.07 -2.79
N LYS A 243 25.35 -4.34 -3.72
CA LYS A 243 25.82 -5.69 -4.08
C LYS A 243 27.14 -6.02 -3.36
N GLU A 244 28.16 -6.49 -4.09
CA GLU A 244 29.51 -6.75 -3.56
C GLU A 244 30.06 -5.62 -2.67
N PRO A 245 29.93 -4.32 -3.02
CA PRO A 245 30.20 -3.19 -2.12
C PRO A 245 29.68 -3.33 -0.69
N LEU A 246 28.44 -3.79 -0.53
CA LEU A 246 27.76 -3.94 0.76
C LEU A 246 28.23 -5.20 1.49
N GLU A 247 28.53 -6.28 0.77
CA GLU A 247 29.10 -7.52 1.32
C GLU A 247 30.50 -7.27 1.88
N ASN A 248 31.38 -6.64 1.10
CA ASN A 248 32.74 -6.31 1.50
C ASN A 248 32.77 -5.36 2.71
N TYR A 249 31.86 -4.37 2.78
CA TYR A 249 31.79 -3.46 3.93
C TYR A 249 31.19 -4.12 5.17
N THR A 250 30.09 -4.87 5.04
CA THR A 250 29.44 -5.52 6.21
C THR A 250 30.32 -6.58 6.87
N ALA A 251 31.20 -7.23 6.10
CA ALA A 251 32.22 -8.14 6.62
C ALA A 251 33.27 -7.47 7.54
N THR A 252 33.39 -6.13 7.53
CA THR A 252 34.31 -5.39 8.43
C THR A 252 33.68 -4.96 9.76
N LEU A 253 32.37 -5.19 9.96
CA LEU A 253 31.66 -4.70 11.13
C LEU A 253 31.96 -5.53 12.39
N PRO A 254 31.98 -4.92 13.59
CA PRO A 254 32.27 -5.60 14.85
C PRO A 254 31.15 -6.54 15.35
N VAL A 255 30.07 -6.72 14.57
CA VAL A 255 28.95 -7.60 14.88
C VAL A 255 28.60 -8.45 13.67
N ASN A 256 28.18 -9.69 13.92
CA ASN A 256 27.73 -10.63 12.89
C ASN A 256 26.64 -9.99 12.02
N THR A 257 27.00 -9.59 10.80
CA THR A 257 26.10 -8.93 9.85
C THR A 257 25.97 -9.80 8.61
N ARG A 258 24.75 -10.24 8.30
CA ARG A 258 24.46 -11.14 7.19
C ARG A 258 23.52 -10.46 6.20
N ILE A 259 23.78 -10.62 4.91
CA ILE A 259 22.90 -10.12 3.84
C ILE A 259 22.11 -11.29 3.28
N ILE A 260 20.78 -11.16 3.26
CA ILE A 260 19.85 -12.12 2.66
C ILE A 260 19.31 -11.46 1.39
N ARG A 261 19.41 -12.11 0.23
CA ARG A 261 18.98 -11.53 -1.05
C ARG A 261 17.82 -12.29 -1.67
N SER A 262 16.78 -11.57 -2.08
CA SER A 262 15.73 -12.12 -2.93
C SER A 262 16.11 -12.04 -4.42
N HIS A 263 15.75 -13.08 -5.18
CA HIS A 263 15.87 -13.11 -6.65
C HIS A 263 14.71 -12.40 -7.38
N THR A 264 13.63 -12.08 -6.66
CA THR A 264 12.45 -11.38 -7.18
C THR A 264 12.04 -10.27 -6.23
N ARG A 265 11.34 -9.24 -6.72
CA ARG A 265 10.78 -8.22 -5.84
C ARG A 265 9.55 -8.79 -5.14
N LEU A 266 9.68 -9.03 -3.83
CA LEU A 266 8.69 -9.57 -2.91
C LEU A 266 7.92 -8.46 -2.17
N GLY A 267 8.54 -7.29 -2.01
CA GLY A 267 8.02 -6.20 -1.18
C GLY A 267 8.24 -6.43 0.31
N THR A 268 7.62 -5.60 1.13
CA THR A 268 7.72 -5.62 2.60
C THR A 268 6.99 -6.79 3.24
N ASN A 269 6.14 -7.50 2.49
CA ASN A 269 5.25 -8.51 3.07
C ASN A 269 5.86 -9.92 3.06
N ALA A 270 6.79 -10.17 2.13
CA ALA A 270 7.55 -11.43 2.04
C ALA A 270 9.07 -11.23 2.20
N THR A 271 9.49 -10.04 2.63
CA THR A 271 10.68 -9.87 3.49
C THR A 271 10.22 -9.70 4.94
N PRO A 272 11.01 -10.06 5.99
CA PRO A 272 10.54 -9.94 7.37
C PRO A 272 10.63 -8.48 7.84
N THR A 273 9.59 -7.69 7.58
CA THR A 273 9.53 -6.25 7.91
C THR A 273 8.65 -5.98 9.12
N TRP A 274 8.98 -4.92 9.87
CA TRP A 274 8.95 -4.99 11.33
C TRP A 274 8.95 -3.62 12.03
N ASP A 275 7.78 -3.25 12.51
CA ASP A 275 7.30 -1.89 12.69
C ASP A 275 6.10 -1.98 13.71
N PRO A 276 5.78 -1.09 14.73
CA PRO A 276 6.56 -0.04 15.39
C PRO A 276 6.08 1.44 15.40
N LYS A 277 4.79 1.80 15.54
CA LYS A 277 4.30 2.96 16.37
C LYS A 277 2.84 2.79 16.81
N ILE A 278 2.53 3.13 18.05
CA ILE A 278 1.20 2.85 18.60
C ILE A 278 0.23 4.02 18.46
N ALA A 279 -0.76 3.79 17.60
CA ALA A 279 -2.12 4.26 17.75
C ALA A 279 -3.04 3.03 17.57
N PRO A 280 -4.31 3.07 18.01
CA PRO A 280 -5.29 1.98 17.79
C PRO A 280 -5.73 1.81 16.31
N ILE A 281 -5.06 2.53 15.41
CA ILE A 281 -5.16 2.60 13.95
C ILE A 281 -3.69 2.72 13.49
N GLY A 282 -3.19 1.79 12.67
CA GLY A 282 -1.76 1.60 12.42
C GLY A 282 -1.04 2.73 11.68
N ILE A 283 0.15 3.10 12.20
CA ILE A 283 1.29 3.58 11.41
C ILE A 283 2.54 3.00 12.07
N PHE A 284 2.98 1.85 11.61
CA PHE A 284 4.15 1.16 12.17
C PHE A 284 5.48 1.71 11.52
N ALA A 285 6.67 1.56 12.18
CA ALA A 285 7.92 2.39 12.08
C ALA A 285 9.29 1.71 12.52
N VAL A 286 9.37 0.95 13.63
CA VAL A 286 10.38 -0.12 13.97
C VAL A 286 9.87 -0.97 15.16
N LEU A 287 9.73 -2.30 15.08
CA LEU A 287 9.32 -3.16 16.22
C LEU A 287 10.41 -4.01 16.90
N ALA A 288 10.08 -4.46 18.11
CA ALA A 288 10.70 -5.61 18.78
C ALA A 288 9.61 -6.57 19.26
N ILE A 289 9.84 -7.87 19.12
CA ILE A 289 8.87 -8.94 19.43
C ILE A 289 9.61 -10.24 19.80
N GLY A 290 9.02 -11.06 20.68
CA GLY A 290 9.60 -12.37 20.99
C GLY A 290 9.39 -13.35 19.84
N ASN A 291 10.47 -13.99 19.35
CA ASN A 291 10.41 -14.96 18.24
C ASN A 291 9.36 -16.06 18.48
N LYS A 292 9.36 -16.69 19.66
CA LYS A 292 8.37 -17.71 20.05
C LYS A 292 6.92 -17.21 20.06
N PHE A 293 6.70 -15.91 20.28
CA PHE A 293 5.35 -15.33 20.17
C PHE A 293 4.96 -15.14 18.70
N TYR A 294 5.89 -14.69 17.86
CA TYR A 294 5.66 -14.49 16.42
C TYR A 294 5.46 -15.80 15.65
N GLU A 295 6.28 -16.81 15.94
CA GLU A 295 6.11 -18.20 15.50
C GLU A 295 4.71 -18.71 15.85
N ARG A 296 4.28 -18.52 17.10
CA ARG A 296 2.95 -18.94 17.61
C ARG A 296 1.78 -18.26 16.90
N ILE A 297 1.94 -17.04 16.39
CA ILE A 297 0.90 -16.35 15.61
C ILE A 297 1.04 -16.54 14.09
N GLU A 298 2.03 -17.29 13.61
CA GLU A 298 2.28 -17.61 12.19
C GLU A 298 2.64 -16.41 11.29
N TYR A 299 3.70 -15.69 11.67
CA TYR A 299 4.44 -14.74 10.83
C TYR A 299 3.58 -13.57 10.29
N LEU A 300 3.89 -12.95 9.15
CA LEU A 300 2.93 -12.07 8.45
C LEU A 300 2.05 -12.89 7.50
N ASP A 301 0.94 -12.30 7.05
CA ASP A 301 0.10 -12.87 6.00
C ASP A 301 0.81 -12.76 4.63
N ILE A 302 1.54 -13.83 4.27
CA ILE A 302 2.39 -13.91 3.07
C ILE A 302 1.65 -13.66 1.74
N ASP A 303 0.33 -13.71 1.75
CA ASP A 303 -0.50 -13.46 0.57
C ASP A 303 -0.76 -11.97 0.31
N MET A 304 -0.36 -11.08 1.24
CA MET A 304 -0.49 -9.63 1.09
C MET A 304 0.45 -9.08 0.01
N ASP A 305 -0.09 -8.24 -0.86
CA ASP A 305 0.54 -7.70 -2.04
C ASP A 305 1.42 -6.47 -1.74
N VAL A 306 2.73 -6.67 -1.86
CA VAL A 306 3.83 -5.69 -1.83
C VAL A 306 3.98 -4.83 -0.56
N TRP A 307 3.01 -3.98 -0.22
CA TRP A 307 3.10 -3.01 0.89
C TRP A 307 1.75 -2.45 1.35
N GLY A 308 1.61 -2.29 2.66
CA GLY A 308 0.60 -1.49 3.36
C GLY A 308 -0.57 -2.32 3.87
N GLY A 309 -0.81 -2.27 5.19
CA GLY A 309 -1.88 -2.99 5.89
C GLY A 309 -1.37 -4.07 6.86
N GLU A 310 -0.17 -4.61 6.62
CA GLU A 310 0.52 -5.60 7.46
C GLU A 310 0.58 -5.21 8.94
N ASP A 311 0.62 -3.91 9.23
CA ASP A 311 0.60 -3.36 10.58
C ASP A 311 -0.76 -3.45 11.26
N TYR A 312 -1.85 -3.14 10.56
CA TYR A 312 -3.21 -3.34 11.06
C TYR A 312 -3.51 -4.81 11.31
N GLU A 313 -3.04 -5.69 10.40
CA GLU A 313 -3.14 -7.14 10.54
C GLU A 313 -2.47 -7.60 11.84
N LEU A 314 -1.19 -7.25 12.02
CA LEU A 314 -0.40 -7.67 13.17
C LEU A 314 -0.96 -7.11 14.48
N VAL A 315 -1.47 -5.87 14.49
CA VAL A 315 -2.14 -5.27 15.67
C VAL A 315 -3.40 -6.05 16.04
N PHE A 316 -4.32 -6.24 15.09
CA PHE A 316 -5.59 -6.90 15.37
C PHE A 316 -5.36 -8.36 15.78
N ARG A 317 -4.53 -9.11 15.04
CA ARG A 317 -4.15 -10.48 15.40
C ARG A 317 -3.49 -10.56 16.77
N THR A 318 -2.55 -9.66 17.09
CA THR A 318 -1.87 -9.63 18.39
C THR A 318 -2.86 -9.45 19.54
N TRP A 319 -3.77 -8.47 19.47
CA TRP A 319 -4.74 -8.24 20.54
C TRP A 319 -5.80 -9.34 20.63
N LEU A 320 -6.41 -9.73 19.51
CA LEU A 320 -7.50 -10.71 19.49
C LEU A 320 -7.02 -12.10 19.91
N CYS A 321 -5.78 -12.48 19.57
CA CYS A 321 -5.21 -13.79 19.87
C CYS A 321 -4.37 -13.82 21.17
N GLY A 322 -4.65 -12.93 22.13
CA GLY A 322 -4.11 -13.01 23.49
C GLY A 322 -2.65 -12.54 23.66
N GLY A 323 -2.18 -11.67 22.77
CA GLY A 323 -1.00 -10.83 22.99
C GLY A 323 -1.36 -9.44 23.47
N ARG A 324 -0.39 -8.51 23.39
CA ARG A 324 -0.53 -7.09 23.71
C ARG A 324 0.42 -6.27 22.84
N VAL A 325 0.09 -5.01 22.61
CA VAL A 325 0.91 -4.07 21.81
C VAL A 325 1.24 -2.86 22.71
N GLU A 326 2.52 -2.67 23.06
CA GLU A 326 2.96 -1.74 24.11
C GLU A 326 3.89 -0.64 23.59
N PHE A 327 3.62 0.61 23.99
CA PHE A 327 4.48 1.74 23.65
C PHE A 327 5.52 1.95 24.75
N VAL A 328 6.77 2.21 24.36
CA VAL A 328 7.90 2.38 25.27
C VAL A 328 8.49 3.78 25.09
N PRO A 329 8.01 4.81 25.81
CA PRO A 329 8.46 6.21 25.67
C PRO A 329 9.96 6.44 25.92
N CYS A 330 10.65 5.46 26.50
CA CYS A 330 12.10 5.50 26.75
C CYS A 330 12.94 4.90 25.60
N SER A 331 12.29 4.37 24.56
CA SER A 331 12.91 3.70 23.40
C SER A 331 12.58 4.46 22.12
N ASN A 332 13.33 5.54 21.86
CA ASN A 332 13.09 6.43 20.73
C ASN A 332 13.98 6.05 19.54
N ILE A 333 13.36 5.82 18.37
CA ILE A 333 14.04 5.59 17.09
C ILE A 333 13.55 6.63 16.08
N ALA A 334 14.48 7.27 15.36
CA ALA A 334 14.18 8.31 14.39
C ALA A 334 14.11 7.74 12.96
N HIS A 335 12.97 7.90 12.29
CA HIS A 335 12.75 7.47 10.91
C HIS A 335 12.81 8.65 9.93
N MET A 336 13.47 8.46 8.77
CA MET A 336 13.59 9.49 7.72
C MET A 336 12.31 9.53 6.85
N PHE A 337 11.47 10.54 7.06
CA PHE A 337 10.28 10.74 6.24
C PHE A 337 10.63 11.18 4.81
N ARG A 338 10.08 10.47 3.81
CA ARG A 338 10.25 10.77 2.39
C ARG A 338 9.15 11.73 1.91
N LYS A 339 9.51 12.68 1.04
CA LYS A 339 8.59 13.65 0.42
C LYS A 339 7.61 13.00 -0.55
N HIS A 340 8.02 11.90 -1.17
CA HIS A 340 7.25 11.14 -2.16
C HIS A 340 7.32 9.64 -1.84
N LYS A 341 6.26 8.88 -2.16
CA LYS A 341 6.22 7.42 -1.98
C LYS A 341 7.11 6.71 -3.02
N TYR A 342 7.57 5.50 -2.70
CA TYR A 342 8.25 4.63 -3.67
C TYR A 342 7.40 4.42 -4.93
N SER A 343 8.06 4.20 -6.07
CA SER A 343 7.43 3.64 -7.26
C SER A 343 7.06 2.16 -7.02
N ILE A 344 5.85 1.95 -6.50
CA ILE A 344 5.21 0.63 -6.45
C ILE A 344 4.79 0.29 -7.88
N ASN A 345 5.36 -0.78 -8.44
CA ASN A 345 4.99 -1.27 -9.77
C ASN A 345 3.80 -2.23 -9.59
N LEU A 346 2.59 -1.75 -9.87
CA LEU A 346 1.30 -2.39 -9.49
C LEU A 346 0.95 -3.67 -10.29
N LYS A 347 1.94 -4.47 -10.71
CA LYS A 347 1.75 -5.78 -11.35
C LYS A 347 1.55 -6.90 -10.31
N GLY A 348 0.78 -6.61 -9.27
CA GLY A 348 0.49 -7.50 -8.14
C GLY A 348 -1.00 -7.84 -8.04
N LYS A 349 -1.41 -8.45 -6.92
CA LYS A 349 -2.80 -8.86 -6.63
C LYS A 349 -3.75 -7.68 -6.38
N GLY A 350 -3.23 -6.49 -6.09
CA GLY A 350 -4.04 -5.25 -5.96
C GLY A 350 -3.51 -4.21 -4.97
N GLY A 351 -2.36 -4.46 -4.34
CA GLY A 351 -1.72 -3.60 -3.35
C GLY A 351 -2.56 -3.38 -2.09
N TYR A 352 -2.44 -2.17 -1.52
CA TYR A 352 -3.12 -1.77 -0.28
C TYR A 352 -4.63 -2.12 -0.21
N PRO A 353 -5.47 -1.90 -1.26
CA PRO A 353 -6.86 -2.39 -1.26
C PRO A 353 -7.02 -3.89 -1.02
N TRP A 354 -6.21 -4.75 -1.65
CA TRP A 354 -6.22 -6.21 -1.46
C TRP A 354 -5.84 -6.56 -0.02
N ASN A 355 -4.76 -5.96 0.50
CA ASN A 355 -4.28 -6.18 1.86
C ASN A 355 -5.34 -5.80 2.90
N MET A 356 -5.92 -4.61 2.75
CA MET A 356 -6.99 -4.14 3.63
C MET A 356 -8.23 -5.04 3.56
N ALA A 357 -8.63 -5.52 2.39
CA ALA A 357 -9.75 -6.45 2.27
C ALA A 357 -9.47 -7.78 3.00
N ARG A 358 -8.25 -8.34 2.89
CA ARG A 358 -7.84 -9.54 3.66
C ARG A 358 -7.95 -9.34 5.17
N ILE A 359 -7.48 -8.20 5.67
CA ILE A 359 -7.54 -7.85 7.11
C ILE A 359 -8.98 -7.73 7.58
N VAL A 360 -9.78 -7.02 6.79
CA VAL A 360 -11.17 -6.70 7.08
C VAL A 360 -12.04 -7.97 7.12
N GLU A 361 -11.89 -8.87 6.15
CA GLU A 361 -12.59 -10.17 6.14
C GLU A 361 -12.11 -11.12 7.26
N THR A 362 -10.82 -11.14 7.57
CA THR A 362 -10.26 -12.04 8.59
C THR A 362 -10.55 -11.58 10.01
N TRP A 363 -10.34 -10.30 10.32
CA TRP A 363 -10.21 -9.82 11.69
C TRP A 363 -11.34 -8.92 12.18
N MET A 364 -12.09 -8.24 11.29
CA MET A 364 -13.07 -7.23 11.70
C MET A 364 -14.50 -7.76 11.92
N ASP A 365 -14.77 -9.03 11.62
CA ASP A 365 -16.11 -9.64 11.73
C ASP A 365 -17.17 -8.75 11.03
N ASP A 366 -18.31 -8.48 11.67
CA ASP A 366 -19.38 -7.64 11.10
C ASP A 366 -18.99 -6.16 10.93
N TYR A 367 -17.88 -5.69 11.52
CA TYR A 367 -17.42 -4.31 11.34
C TYR A 367 -16.87 -4.06 9.92
N LYS A 368 -16.65 -5.11 9.11
CA LYS A 368 -16.25 -4.99 7.70
C LYS A 368 -17.18 -4.13 6.85
N GLN A 369 -18.47 -4.08 7.20
CA GLN A 369 -19.45 -3.21 6.53
C GLN A 369 -19.06 -1.72 6.56
N TYR A 370 -18.37 -1.26 7.61
CA TYR A 370 -17.92 0.13 7.72
C TYR A 370 -16.76 0.43 6.75
N PHE A 371 -15.81 -0.48 6.60
CA PHE A 371 -14.73 -0.37 5.61
C PHE A 371 -15.30 -0.30 4.19
N TYR A 372 -16.13 -1.27 3.79
CA TYR A 372 -16.72 -1.30 2.45
C TYR A 372 -17.62 -0.10 2.15
N ARG A 373 -18.34 0.44 3.16
CA ARG A 373 -19.11 1.69 3.04
C ARG A 373 -18.19 2.90 2.76
N VAL A 374 -17.03 2.99 3.42
CA VAL A 374 -16.06 4.08 3.23
C VAL A 374 -15.39 4.00 1.85
N ILE A 375 -14.92 2.82 1.44
CA ILE A 375 -14.27 2.65 0.12
C ILE A 375 -15.25 2.55 -1.06
N LYS A 376 -16.57 2.52 -0.78
CA LYS A 376 -17.68 2.42 -1.75
C LYS A 376 -17.55 1.25 -2.75
N ASN A 377 -16.84 0.20 -2.38
CA ASN A 377 -16.60 -0.97 -3.21
C ASN A 377 -16.59 -2.24 -2.36
N SER A 378 -17.67 -3.00 -2.38
CA SER A 378 -17.80 -4.30 -1.70
C SER A 378 -17.28 -5.50 -2.53
N ARG A 379 -16.62 -5.23 -3.67
CA ARG A 379 -16.09 -6.25 -4.60
C ARG A 379 -14.57 -6.19 -4.72
N VAL A 380 -13.87 -5.64 -3.73
CA VAL A 380 -12.40 -5.70 -3.69
C VAL A 380 -11.97 -7.15 -3.47
N PRO A 381 -11.17 -7.75 -4.38
CA PRO A 381 -10.71 -9.12 -4.21
C PRO A 381 -9.68 -9.21 -3.08
N TYR A 382 -9.71 -10.33 -2.36
CA TYR A 382 -8.81 -10.62 -1.22
C TYR A 382 -8.16 -12.02 -1.29
N GLY A 383 -8.53 -12.86 -2.24
CA GLY A 383 -7.97 -14.22 -2.40
C GLY A 383 -8.49 -15.23 -1.37
N ASP A 384 -7.74 -16.31 -1.14
CA ASP A 384 -8.09 -17.30 -0.12
C ASP A 384 -7.65 -16.83 1.28
N LEU A 385 -8.49 -17.07 2.27
CA LEU A 385 -8.26 -16.76 3.69
C LEU A 385 -8.30 -18.01 4.58
N THR A 386 -8.35 -19.21 3.98
CA THR A 386 -8.54 -20.49 4.69
C THR A 386 -7.51 -20.69 5.80
N GLU A 387 -6.21 -20.48 5.54
CA GLU A 387 -5.17 -20.56 6.58
C GLU A 387 -5.39 -19.56 7.71
N ARG A 388 -5.64 -18.29 7.38
CA ARG A 388 -5.77 -17.19 8.35
C ARG A 388 -7.01 -17.39 9.24
N MET A 389 -8.08 -17.95 8.67
CA MET A 389 -9.29 -18.35 9.41
C MET A 389 -9.10 -19.63 10.24
N GLN A 390 -8.25 -20.57 9.81
CA GLN A 390 -7.84 -21.72 10.63
C GLN A 390 -6.96 -21.30 11.82
N LEU A 391 -6.02 -20.37 11.60
CA LEU A 391 -5.19 -19.73 12.64
C LEU A 391 -6.07 -19.03 13.69
N LYS A 392 -7.02 -18.17 13.26
CA LYS A 392 -7.98 -17.47 14.15
C LYS A 392 -8.76 -18.43 15.05
N LYS A 393 -9.18 -19.58 14.52
CA LYS A 393 -9.84 -20.67 15.28
C LYS A 393 -8.87 -21.38 16.23
N ARG A 394 -7.71 -21.78 15.75
CA ARG A 394 -6.68 -22.57 16.47
C ARG A 394 -6.08 -21.84 17.67
N LEU A 395 -5.97 -20.50 17.60
CA LEU A 395 -5.55 -19.66 18.72
C LEU A 395 -6.73 -19.18 19.61
N ASN A 396 -7.97 -19.58 19.32
CA ASN A 396 -9.18 -19.16 20.04
C ASN A 396 -9.28 -17.63 20.21
N CYS A 397 -9.02 -16.92 19.10
CA CYS A 397 -8.97 -15.46 19.10
C CYS A 397 -10.35 -14.86 19.38
N LYS A 398 -10.36 -13.71 20.06
CA LYS A 398 -11.58 -12.95 20.40
C LYS A 398 -12.26 -12.41 19.14
N PRO A 399 -13.59 -12.15 19.17
CA PRO A 399 -14.26 -11.39 18.13
C PRO A 399 -13.83 -9.92 18.16
N PHE A 400 -13.96 -9.20 17.04
CA PHE A 400 -13.55 -7.80 16.91
C PHE A 400 -14.26 -6.87 17.89
N GLN A 401 -15.51 -7.19 18.26
CA GLN A 401 -16.26 -6.51 19.32
C GLN A 401 -15.45 -6.39 20.62
N TRP A 402 -14.73 -7.44 21.01
CA TRP A 402 -13.89 -7.42 22.20
C TRP A 402 -12.72 -6.41 22.09
N TYR A 403 -12.11 -6.27 20.91
CA TYR A 403 -11.07 -5.26 20.68
C TYR A 403 -11.64 -3.84 20.80
N ILE A 404 -12.85 -3.60 20.30
CA ILE A 404 -13.54 -2.33 20.52
C ILE A 404 -13.75 -2.08 22.01
N ASP A 405 -14.39 -3.02 22.73
CA ASP A 405 -14.80 -2.77 24.12
C ASP A 405 -13.63 -2.74 25.12
N ASN A 406 -12.51 -3.43 24.83
CA ASN A 406 -11.41 -3.63 25.80
C ASN A 406 -10.10 -2.91 25.40
N VAL A 407 -9.88 -2.63 24.11
CA VAL A 407 -8.61 -2.04 23.62
C VAL A 407 -8.82 -0.64 23.05
N TYR A 408 -9.94 -0.38 22.36
CA TYR A 408 -10.26 0.95 21.85
C TYR A 408 -11.73 1.38 22.02
N PRO A 409 -12.22 1.50 23.27
CA PRO A 409 -13.62 1.82 23.55
C PRO A 409 -14.05 3.18 22.99
N ARG A 410 -13.09 4.11 22.78
CA ARG A 410 -13.32 5.42 22.13
C ARG A 410 -13.79 5.33 20.68
N LEU A 411 -13.78 4.15 20.04
CA LEU A 411 -14.45 3.98 18.74
C LEU A 411 -15.98 4.01 18.88
N ASN A 412 -16.54 3.60 20.03
CA ASN A 412 -17.99 3.65 20.29
C ASN A 412 -18.51 5.10 20.42
N ASP A 413 -17.65 6.04 20.82
CA ASP A 413 -17.97 7.47 20.95
C ASP A 413 -18.09 8.18 19.59
N ILE A 414 -17.61 7.56 18.50
CA ILE A 414 -17.68 8.14 17.15
C ILE A 414 -19.12 8.08 16.64
N PRO A 415 -19.77 9.21 16.30
CA PRO A 415 -21.15 9.22 15.84
C PRO A 415 -21.33 8.33 14.59
N LYS A 416 -22.11 7.27 14.73
CA LYS A 416 -22.53 6.39 13.64
C LYS A 416 -23.36 7.22 12.64
N ARG A 417 -22.69 7.74 11.60
CA ARG A 417 -23.37 8.35 10.45
C ARG A 417 -24.18 7.26 9.76
N VAL A 418 -25.49 7.31 9.97
CA VAL A 418 -26.51 6.37 9.49
C VAL A 418 -26.40 6.17 7.99
#